data_AF-A0A831ZFL0-F1
#
_entry.id   AF-A0A831ZFL0-F1
#
_cell.length_a   1.000
_cell.length_b   1.000
_cell.length_c   1.000
_cell.angle_alpha   90.00
_cell.angle_beta   90.00
_cell.angle_gamma   90.00
#
_symmetry.space_group_name_H-M   'P 1'
#
loop_
_entity.id
_entity.type
_entity.pdbx_description
1 polymer ?
#
loop_
_entity_poly.entity_id
_entity_poly.type
_entity_poly.pdbx_seq_one_letter_code
_entity_poly.pdbx_strand_id
1 'polypeptide(L)'
;MNKEQAKGIIGKVVEDGKPVIYKFVNEIPSSEIQDKLPLLTVISWKYEGSQRNGMPEQSDNQRMIKLEDAIEDGVESNGACRHAYSRTGNNLKELVYYIHNRDEFLETLNQTLSNHTRYPIDISFYEDKKWEDFQKLLNDFSGAKNR
;
A
#
# COMPACT_ATOMS: atom_id res chain seq x y z
N MET A 1 -1.33 6.98 -25.88
CA MET A 1 -1.64 6.46 -24.52
C MET A 1 -0.44 6.74 -23.64
N ASN A 2 -0.47 7.85 -22.88
CA ASN A 2 0.59 8.17 -21.94
C ASN A 2 0.48 7.20 -20.77
N LYS A 3 1.46 6.30 -20.64
CA LYS A 3 1.71 5.64 -19.36
C LYS A 3 2.23 6.74 -18.43
N GLU A 4 1.37 7.27 -17.58
CA GLU A 4 1.80 8.07 -16.43
C GLU A 4 2.81 7.23 -15.66
N GLN A 5 4.09 7.59 -15.79
CA GLN A 5 5.16 7.01 -15.00
C GLN A 5 4.94 7.50 -13.58
N ALA A 6 4.22 6.73 -12.76
CA ALA A 6 4.12 6.96 -11.33
C ALA A 6 5.53 6.88 -10.74
N LYS A 7 6.19 8.04 -10.61
CA LYS A 7 7.48 8.16 -9.93
C LYS A 7 7.22 7.99 -8.43
N GLY A 8 7.16 6.73 -7.98
CA GLY A 8 7.00 6.41 -6.57
C GLY A 8 8.12 7.08 -5.75
N ILE A 9 7.74 7.88 -4.76
CA ILE A 9 8.65 8.48 -3.80
C ILE A 9 8.93 7.44 -2.71
N ILE A 10 10.20 7.35 -2.32
CA ILE A 10 10.61 6.57 -1.16
C ILE A 10 10.91 7.55 -0.02
N GLY A 11 10.16 7.41 1.07
CA GLY A 11 10.36 8.09 2.34
C GLY A 11 10.93 7.14 3.38
N LYS A 12 11.74 7.66 4.31
CA LYS A 12 12.22 6.89 5.48
C LYS A 12 11.94 7.66 6.74
N VAL A 13 11.30 7.01 7.70
CA VAL A 13 11.05 7.53 9.04
C VAL A 13 11.57 6.56 10.09
N VAL A 14 11.59 6.99 11.35
CA VAL A 14 11.94 6.16 12.49
C VAL A 14 10.74 6.09 13.42
N GLU A 15 10.22 4.89 13.62
CA GLU A 15 9.09 4.59 14.52
C GLU A 15 9.57 3.61 15.59
N ASP A 16 9.31 3.89 16.87
CA ASP A 16 9.80 3.08 18.00
C ASP A 16 11.32 2.80 17.95
N GLY A 17 12.10 3.76 17.45
CA GLY A 17 13.55 3.61 17.29
C GLY A 17 13.99 2.70 16.13
N LYS A 18 13.06 2.19 15.32
CA LYS A 18 13.33 1.34 14.16
C LYS A 18 13.03 2.06 12.84
N PRO A 19 13.81 1.81 11.77
CA PRO A 19 13.54 2.38 10.47
C PRO A 19 12.25 1.82 9.87
N VAL A 20 11.45 2.70 9.27
CA VAL A 20 10.28 2.35 8.45
C VAL A 20 10.39 3.05 7.12
N ILE A 21 10.26 2.27 6.05
CA ILE A 21 10.34 2.74 4.66
C ILE A 21 8.92 2.88 4.13
N TYR A 22 8.60 4.05 3.63
CA TYR A 22 7.35 4.34 2.93
C TYR A 22 7.62 4.47 1.43
N LYS A 23 6.76 3.89 0.60
CA LYS A 23 6.74 4.05 -0.85
C LYS A 23 5.36 4.58 -1.24
N PHE A 24 5.28 5.78 -1.82
CA PHE A 24 4.00 6.42 -2.12
C PHE A 24 4.03 7.18 -3.45
N VAL A 25 2.86 7.40 -4.05
CA VAL A 25 2.76 8.26 -5.24
C VAL A 25 2.78 9.74 -4.82
N ASN A 26 3.41 10.61 -5.61
CA ASN A 26 3.57 12.03 -5.23
C ASN A 26 2.33 12.91 -5.53
N GLU A 27 1.23 12.29 -5.93
CA GLU A 27 0.07 13.02 -6.45
C GLU A 27 -1.22 12.47 -5.86
N ILE A 28 -1.99 13.38 -5.27
CA ILE A 28 -3.38 13.10 -4.91
C ILE A 28 -4.16 13.09 -6.22
N PRO A 29 -4.94 12.04 -6.50
CA PRO A 29 -5.72 11.99 -7.72
C PRO A 29 -6.80 13.09 -7.73
N SER A 30 -7.36 13.39 -8.90
CA SER A 30 -8.43 14.39 -9.02
C SER A 30 -9.66 14.02 -8.16
N SER A 31 -10.49 15.02 -7.83
CA SER A 31 -11.71 14.80 -7.04
C SER A 31 -12.65 13.76 -7.69
N GLU A 32 -12.70 13.71 -9.02
CA GLU A 32 -13.49 12.69 -9.74
C GLU A 32 -13.04 11.26 -9.44
N ILE A 33 -11.73 11.04 -9.28
CA ILE A 33 -11.18 9.72 -8.92
C ILE A 33 -11.42 9.43 -7.43
N GLN A 34 -11.27 10.44 -6.57
CA GLN A 34 -11.54 10.30 -5.13
C GLN A 34 -12.99 9.90 -4.87
N ASP A 35 -13.95 10.54 -5.56
CA ASP A 35 -15.37 10.22 -5.46
C ASP A 35 -15.70 8.78 -5.91
N LYS A 36 -14.91 8.24 -6.86
CA LYS A 36 -15.04 6.86 -7.34
C LYS A 36 -14.39 5.84 -6.40
N LEU A 37 -13.46 6.25 -5.54
CA LEU A 37 -12.70 5.34 -4.67
C LEU A 37 -12.81 5.76 -3.19
N PRO A 38 -14.00 5.59 -2.57
CA PRO A 38 -14.26 6.11 -1.23
C PRO A 38 -13.75 5.24 -0.07
N LEU A 39 -13.26 4.02 -0.37
CA LEU A 39 -12.88 3.04 0.65
C LEU A 39 -11.36 2.89 0.70
N LEU A 40 -10.78 3.15 1.86
CA LEU A 40 -9.40 2.84 2.19
C LEU A 40 -9.27 1.37 2.57
N THR A 41 -8.38 0.66 1.91
CA THR A 41 -8.09 -0.76 2.14
C THR A 41 -6.65 -0.91 2.59
N VAL A 42 -6.46 -1.49 3.77
CA VAL A 42 -5.14 -1.75 4.36
C VAL A 42 -4.92 -3.24 4.39
N ILE A 43 -3.96 -3.71 3.60
CA ILE A 43 -3.47 -5.09 3.63
C ILE A 43 -2.23 -5.12 4.51
N SER A 44 -2.35 -5.71 5.69
CA SER A 44 -1.27 -5.80 6.67
C SER A 44 -0.63 -7.20 6.66
N TRP A 45 0.70 -7.24 6.77
CA TRP A 45 1.50 -8.45 6.87
C TRP A 45 2.45 -8.29 8.06
N LYS A 46 2.24 -9.09 9.10
CA LYS A 46 3.15 -9.17 10.26
C LYS A 46 4.25 -10.20 10.00
N TYR A 47 5.50 -9.84 10.29
CA TYR A 47 6.66 -10.70 10.07
C TYR A 47 7.70 -10.54 11.18
N GLU A 48 8.61 -11.50 11.30
CA GLU A 48 9.67 -11.48 12.32
C GLU A 48 10.88 -10.66 11.83
N GLY A 49 10.86 -9.35 12.09
CA GLY A 49 11.95 -8.43 11.75
C GLY A 49 12.87 -8.08 12.92
N SER A 50 12.68 -8.67 14.10
CA SER A 50 13.36 -8.27 15.35
C SER A 50 14.89 -8.31 15.26
N GLN A 51 15.44 -9.31 14.57
CA GLN A 51 16.88 -9.47 14.32
C GLN A 51 17.43 -8.56 13.21
N ARG A 52 16.57 -7.81 12.52
CA ARG A 52 16.90 -7.00 11.33
C ARG A 52 16.35 -5.58 11.46
N ASN A 53 16.34 -5.03 12.68
CA ASN A 53 15.84 -3.67 12.97
C ASN A 53 14.40 -3.43 12.50
N GLY A 54 13.56 -4.45 12.59
CA GLY A 54 12.17 -4.39 12.13
C GLY A 54 11.99 -4.59 10.63
N MET A 55 13.02 -4.94 9.87
CA MET A 55 12.93 -5.21 8.42
C MET A 55 12.70 -6.70 8.13
N PRO A 56 11.97 -7.06 7.06
CA PRO A 56 11.62 -8.45 6.76
C PRO A 56 12.81 -9.22 6.20
N GLU A 57 12.98 -10.50 6.54
CA GLU A 57 13.96 -11.39 5.90
C GLU A 57 13.84 -11.43 4.38
N GLN A 58 14.90 -11.85 3.68
CA GLN A 58 14.91 -11.87 2.22
C GLN A 58 13.80 -12.76 1.65
N SER A 59 13.54 -13.91 2.27
CA SER A 59 12.45 -14.83 1.92
C SER A 59 11.08 -14.16 2.04
N ASP A 60 10.80 -13.51 3.17
CA ASP A 60 9.55 -12.79 3.38
C ASP A 60 9.41 -11.59 2.43
N ASN A 61 10.49 -10.82 2.25
CA ASN A 61 10.50 -9.70 1.33
C ASN A 61 10.20 -10.13 -0.11
N GLN A 62 10.76 -11.25 -0.57
CA GLN A 62 10.44 -11.81 -1.88
C GLN A 62 8.96 -12.21 -2.01
N ARG A 63 8.36 -12.76 -0.95
CA ARG A 63 6.93 -13.08 -0.97
C ARG A 63 6.06 -11.84 -0.93
N MET A 64 6.47 -10.80 -0.22
CA MET A 64 5.80 -9.50 -0.17
C MET A 64 5.84 -8.80 -1.53
N ILE A 65 6.99 -8.83 -2.22
CA ILE A 65 7.11 -8.31 -3.59
C ILE A 65 6.16 -9.06 -4.52
N LYS A 66 6.15 -10.40 -4.48
CA LYS A 66 5.21 -11.20 -5.28
C LYS A 66 3.73 -10.89 -5.01
N LEU A 67 3.38 -10.55 -3.77
CA LEU A 67 2.03 -10.12 -3.43
C LEU A 67 1.72 -8.75 -4.03
N GLU A 68 2.64 -7.78 -3.89
CA GLU A 68 2.51 -6.43 -4.43
C GLU A 68 2.37 -6.46 -5.97
N ASP A 69 3.25 -7.20 -6.66
CA ASP A 69 3.23 -7.38 -8.12
C ASP A 69 1.90 -8.01 -8.58
N ALA A 70 1.40 -9.03 -7.87
CA ALA A 70 0.14 -9.67 -8.22
C ALA A 70 -1.05 -8.71 -8.08
N ILE A 71 -1.06 -7.86 -7.06
CA ILE A 71 -2.13 -6.87 -6.86
C ILE A 71 -2.06 -5.79 -7.95
N GLU A 72 -0.86 -5.31 -8.29
CA GLU A 72 -0.66 -4.31 -9.36
C GLU A 72 -1.14 -4.85 -10.72
N ASP A 73 -0.72 -6.07 -11.08
CA ASP A 73 -1.06 -6.69 -12.36
C ASP A 73 -2.52 -7.15 -12.45
N GLY A 74 -3.08 -7.68 -11.36
CA GLY A 74 -4.40 -8.33 -11.36
C GLY A 74 -5.56 -7.46 -10.90
N VAL A 75 -5.31 -6.47 -10.03
CA VAL A 75 -6.38 -5.67 -9.39
C VAL A 75 -6.31 -4.21 -9.83
N GLU A 76 -5.13 -3.58 -9.77
CA GLU A 76 -4.97 -2.17 -10.13
C GLU A 76 -5.13 -1.94 -11.63
N SER A 77 -4.58 -2.84 -12.46
CA SER A 77 -4.73 -2.78 -13.92
C SER A 77 -6.18 -2.92 -14.40
N ASN A 78 -7.05 -3.55 -13.60
CA ASN A 78 -8.49 -3.66 -13.87
C ASN A 78 -9.28 -2.40 -13.44
N GLY A 79 -8.60 -1.39 -12.87
CA GLY A 79 -9.22 -0.15 -12.38
C GLY A 79 -10.03 -0.31 -11.09
N ALA A 80 -9.96 -1.49 -10.45
CA ALA A 80 -10.73 -1.80 -9.25
C ALA A 80 -10.13 -1.18 -7.97
N CYS A 81 -8.85 -0.84 -8.01
CA CYS A 81 -8.15 -0.17 -6.93
C CYS A 81 -7.11 0.84 -7.46
N ARG A 82 -6.64 1.71 -6.57
CA ARG A 82 -5.50 2.59 -6.81
C ARG A 82 -4.55 2.52 -5.63
N HIS A 83 -3.27 2.25 -5.89
CA HIS A 83 -2.25 2.26 -4.85
C HIS A 83 -2.02 3.68 -4.33
N ALA A 84 -2.09 3.85 -3.00
CA ALA A 84 -1.75 5.11 -2.34
C ALA A 84 -0.30 5.07 -1.83
N TYR A 85 -0.04 4.16 -0.90
CA TYR A 85 1.28 3.96 -0.34
C TYR A 85 1.46 2.54 0.21
N SER A 86 2.71 2.15 0.38
CA SER A 86 3.10 1.00 1.16
C SER A 86 4.13 1.40 2.20
N ARG A 87 4.10 0.73 3.35
CA ARG A 87 5.13 0.88 4.39
C ARG A 87 5.70 -0.46 4.77
N THR A 88 7.00 -0.49 5.01
CA THR A 88 7.74 -1.68 5.43
C THR A 88 8.73 -1.29 6.52
N GLY A 89 8.54 -1.85 7.69
CA GLY A 89 9.44 -1.68 8.83
C GLY A 89 8.71 -1.97 10.14
N ASN A 90 9.44 -1.92 11.25
CA ASN A 90 8.88 -2.20 12.58
C ASN A 90 8.08 -3.53 12.64
N ASN A 91 8.56 -4.59 11.99
CA ASN A 91 7.92 -5.93 11.94
C ASN A 91 6.58 -5.98 11.20
N LEU A 92 6.27 -4.95 10.42
CA LEU A 92 5.01 -4.78 9.72
C LEU A 92 5.25 -4.35 8.27
N LYS A 93 4.48 -4.91 7.35
CA LYS A 93 4.30 -4.36 6.01
C LYS A 93 2.83 -4.07 5.81
N GLU A 94 2.53 -2.87 5.32
CA GLU A 94 1.19 -2.49 4.93
C GLU A 94 1.20 -2.03 3.48
N LEU A 95 0.21 -2.51 2.73
CA LEU A 95 -0.09 -2.04 1.39
C LEU A 95 -1.46 -1.34 1.46
N VAL A 96 -1.48 -0.07 1.08
CA VAL A 96 -2.65 0.78 1.24
C VAL A 96 -3.18 1.19 -0.13
N TYR A 97 -4.43 0.82 -0.38
CA TYR A 97 -5.13 1.04 -1.63
C TYR A 97 -6.47 1.74 -1.38
N TYR A 98 -6.92 2.52 -2.34
CA TYR A 98 -8.30 2.99 -2.37
C TYR A 98 -9.10 2.21 -3.40
N ILE A 99 -10.32 1.81 -3.03
CA ILE A 99 -11.19 0.93 -3.82
C ILE A 99 -12.59 1.53 -3.93
N HIS A 100 -13.32 1.10 -4.96
CA HIS A 100 -14.72 1.46 -5.13
C HIS A 100 -15.64 0.62 -4.25
N ASN A 101 -15.43 -0.70 -4.29
CA ASN A 101 -16.31 -1.69 -3.69
C ASN A 101 -15.49 -2.79 -3.01
N ARG A 102 -15.80 -3.07 -1.74
CA ARG A 102 -15.13 -4.09 -0.92
C ARG A 102 -15.26 -5.49 -1.52
N ASP A 103 -16.47 -5.87 -1.92
CA ASP A 103 -16.76 -7.24 -2.32
C ASP A 103 -16.15 -7.55 -3.69
N GLU A 104 -16.20 -6.61 -4.64
CA GLU A 104 -15.53 -6.72 -5.95
C GLU A 104 -14.00 -6.79 -5.79
N PHE A 105 -13.44 -5.96 -4.89
CA PHE A 105 -12.01 -6.00 -4.59
C PHE A 105 -11.58 -7.36 -4.03
N LEU A 106 -12.32 -7.88 -3.03
CA LEU A 106 -12.02 -9.18 -2.44
C LEU A 106 -12.19 -10.32 -3.43
N GLU A 107 -13.20 -10.29 -4.30
CA GLU A 107 -13.38 -11.28 -5.35
C GLU A 107 -12.19 -11.28 -6.32
N THR A 108 -11.82 -10.11 -6.85
CA THR A 108 -10.70 -9.94 -7.78
C THR A 108 -9.37 -10.33 -7.14
N LEU A 109 -9.16 -9.96 -5.87
CA LEU A 109 -7.98 -10.31 -5.10
C LEU A 109 -7.88 -11.83 -4.92
N ASN A 110 -8.97 -12.49 -4.51
CA ASN A 110 -8.98 -13.94 -4.33
C ASN A 110 -8.77 -14.69 -5.65
N GLN A 111 -9.33 -14.21 -6.75
CA GLN A 111 -9.11 -14.79 -8.08
C GLN A 111 -7.65 -14.64 -8.50
N THR A 112 -7.08 -13.44 -8.36
CA THR A 112 -5.68 -13.15 -8.69
C THR A 112 -4.72 -14.02 -7.86
N LEU A 113 -4.99 -14.17 -6.57
CA LEU A 113 -4.13 -14.93 -5.65
C LEU A 113 -4.46 -16.42 -5.58
N SER A 114 -5.41 -16.92 -6.38
CA SER A 114 -5.86 -18.32 -6.34
C SER A 114 -4.75 -19.34 -6.62
N ASN A 115 -3.77 -18.97 -7.47
CA ASN A 115 -2.62 -19.80 -7.82
C ASN A 115 -1.39 -19.57 -6.90
N HIS A 116 -1.53 -18.74 -5.87
CA HIS A 116 -0.43 -18.37 -4.99
C HIS A 116 -0.44 -19.22 -3.72
N THR A 117 0.74 -19.34 -3.10
CA THR A 117 0.82 -19.84 -1.72
C THR A 117 0.14 -18.85 -0.78
N ARG A 118 -0.66 -19.35 0.17
CA ARG A 118 -1.37 -18.51 1.14
C ARG A 118 -0.43 -17.52 1.83
N TYR A 119 -0.81 -16.26 1.80
CA TYR A 119 -0.11 -15.17 2.46
C TYR A 119 -0.66 -14.96 3.87
N PRO A 120 0.18 -14.67 4.88
CA PRO A 120 -0.23 -14.36 6.24
C PRO A 120 -0.65 -12.88 6.35
N ILE A 121 -1.65 -12.49 5.57
CA ILE A 121 -2.17 -11.11 5.52
C ILE A 121 -3.49 -10.97 6.25
N ASP A 122 -3.72 -9.77 6.78
CA ASP A 122 -5.01 -9.32 7.31
C ASP A 122 -5.45 -8.09 6.50
N ILE A 123 -6.74 -8.03 6.14
CA ILE A 123 -7.28 -6.96 5.28
C ILE A 123 -8.34 -6.20 6.07
N SER A 124 -8.11 -4.90 6.22
CA SER A 124 -9.03 -3.98 6.89
C SER A 124 -9.54 -2.93 5.90
N PHE A 125 -10.80 -2.52 6.08
CA PHE A 125 -11.48 -1.54 5.23
C PHE A 125 -11.99 -0.37 6.07
N TYR A 126 -11.81 0.84 5.58
CA TYR A 126 -12.23 2.08 6.22
C TYR A 126 -12.91 3.00 5.20
N GLU A 127 -13.90 3.77 5.62
CA GLU A 127 -14.45 4.83 4.77
C GLU A 127 -13.54 6.06 4.84
N ASP A 128 -12.99 6.47 3.70
CA ASP A 128 -12.18 7.68 3.56
C ASP A 128 -12.42 8.34 2.20
N LYS A 129 -13.62 8.90 2.03
CA LYS A 129 -14.08 9.56 0.80
C LYS A 129 -13.19 10.72 0.36
N LYS A 130 -12.50 11.34 1.32
CA LYS A 130 -11.66 12.51 1.11
C LYS A 130 -10.18 12.17 1.01
N TRP A 131 -9.82 10.90 1.14
CA TRP A 131 -8.44 10.44 1.17
C TRP A 131 -7.61 11.16 2.25
N GLU A 132 -8.24 11.48 3.39
CA GLU A 132 -7.62 12.22 4.49
C GLU A 132 -6.39 11.50 5.03
N ASP A 133 -6.37 10.16 5.03
CA ASP A 133 -5.20 9.38 5.44
C ASP A 133 -4.00 9.65 4.52
N PHE A 134 -4.24 9.61 3.20
CA PHE A 134 -3.19 9.83 2.22
C PHE A 134 -2.72 11.29 2.19
N GLN A 135 -3.64 12.24 2.35
CA GLN A 135 -3.31 13.66 2.46
C GLN A 135 -2.40 13.95 3.65
N LYS A 136 -2.67 13.33 4.81
CA LYS A 136 -1.81 13.45 6.01
C LYS A 136 -0.41 12.94 5.73
N LEU A 137 -0.29 11.75 5.11
CA LEU A 137 1.00 11.18 4.73
C LEU A 137 1.81 12.16 3.85
N LEU A 138 1.20 12.71 2.80
CA LEU A 138 1.87 13.66 1.92
C LEU A 138 2.27 14.96 2.63
N ASN A 139 1.43 15.44 3.56
CA ASN A 139 1.76 16.60 4.38
C ASN A 139 2.96 16.34 5.30
N ASP A 140 3.05 15.16 5.91
CA ASP A 140 4.17 14.79 6.77
C ASP A 140 5.50 14.72 5.99
N PHE A 141 5.49 14.10 4.80
CA PHE A 141 6.68 14.00 3.95
C PHE A 141 7.04 15.29 3.21
N SER A 142 6.08 16.21 2.98
CA SER A 142 6.36 17.54 2.43
C SER A 142 6.87 18.51 3.49
N GLY A 143 6.34 18.44 4.72
CA GLY A 143 6.84 19.19 5.88
C GLY A 143 8.25 18.77 6.29
N ALA A 144 8.59 17.48 6.16
CA ALA A 144 9.92 16.94 6.43
C ALA A 144 11.01 17.45 5.46
N LYS A 145 10.66 17.95 4.27
CA LYS A 145 11.64 18.56 3.34
C LYS A 145 12.08 19.98 3.75
N ASN A 146 11.39 20.62 4.71
CA ASN A 146 11.63 22.01 5.12
C ASN A 146 12.22 22.13 6.54
N ARG A 147 12.84 21.07 7.08
CA ARG A 147 13.53 21.10 8.38
C ARG A 147 14.96 20.59 8.28
#